data_AF-Q8K2Q1-F1
#
_entry.id   AF-Q8K2Q1-F1
#
_cell.length_a   1.000
_cell.length_b   1.000
_cell.length_c   1.000
_cell.angle_alpha   90.00
_cell.angle_beta   90.00
_cell.angle_gamma   90.00
#
_symmetry.space_group_name_H-M   'P 1'
#
loop_
_entity.id
_entity.type
_entity.pdbx_description
1 polymer ?
#
loop_
_entity_poly.entity_id
_entity_poly.type
_entity_poly.pdbx_seq_one_letter_code
_entity_poly.pdbx_strand_id
1 'polypeptide(L)'
;TRPSIFNKEGCLEIVLQYLRRFPTSIDLAVSVAYCLQTVTEDNPELLKSFDGTALRVLESALLCPVASMEYILLKTLVAGTIWNLKDIIPSKSQAEIINAILGALSEVLGMNTGNMVIQMKEAETQRLKTAAESEDILANANGDDLVEDDEMEEIPHKRKLRRKTFISDLLPPTDKELREAMALLTAQQTALEVIVNMCCSEDPSDDEWEELSSSDESEAFMENSFSECSGHLMSPLCLSHEIHSALTNCLIPEKVFEKTSSPNSVAVDICSKNPTWKPLIRKMNTIQCRALMCLQSLVSLLDIDHLGGAPALQTLAQHLSQILFSQPDFAKHDDFLEAISSALRALLQTMASKNIPQCMTPEQLMTLCREGIHSSSIGVRVNVVSILGITGSVLAKDDGTLDTLKTIGCFLLEVATKDPSLVVTGEALDALFDVFADGEAAEKASVQIKLLAALKEFQPVFKMKIRKEGRGKYSPDQLCVLDNVKMNLRRFIAYQETVEKRLTS
;
A
#
# COMPACT_ATOMS: atom_id res chain seq x y z
N THR A 1 20.40 -9.40 12.22
CA THR A 1 19.64 -8.48 11.33
C THR A 1 20.22 -7.08 11.41
N ARG A 2 19.92 -6.18 10.46
CA ARG A 2 20.41 -4.77 10.50
C ARG A 2 20.06 -4.04 11.82
N PRO A 3 18.85 -4.18 12.39
CA PRO A 3 18.52 -3.62 13.71
C PRO A 3 19.37 -4.17 14.86
N SER A 4 19.69 -5.47 14.86
CA SER A 4 20.53 -6.07 15.92
C SER A 4 21.98 -5.54 15.96
N ILE A 5 22.50 -5.07 14.82
CA ILE A 5 23.83 -4.43 14.77
C ILE A 5 23.72 -3.00 15.30
N PHE A 6 22.67 -2.28 14.90
CA PHE A 6 22.41 -0.92 15.37
C PHE A 6 22.31 -0.84 16.91
N ASN A 7 21.58 -1.78 17.52
CA ASN A 7 21.43 -1.86 18.97
C ASN A 7 22.77 -2.12 19.66
N LYS A 8 23.57 -3.07 19.15
CA LYS A 8 24.87 -3.47 19.73
C LYS A 8 25.90 -2.35 19.71
N GLU A 9 25.93 -1.57 18.64
CA GLU A 9 26.91 -0.49 18.45
C GLU A 9 26.48 0.82 19.14
N GLY A 10 25.30 0.88 19.76
CA GLY A 10 24.83 2.08 20.48
C GLY A 10 24.61 3.30 19.57
N CYS A 11 24.24 3.07 18.30
CA CYS A 11 24.21 4.12 17.28
C CYS A 11 23.14 5.20 17.48
N LEU A 12 22.15 4.98 18.36
CA LEU A 12 20.99 5.86 18.53
C LEU A 12 21.38 7.31 18.86
N GLU A 13 22.30 7.51 19.80
CA GLU A 13 22.70 8.86 20.24
C GLU A 13 23.34 9.67 19.11
N ILE A 14 24.25 9.04 18.36
CA ILE A 14 24.94 9.65 17.21
C ILE A 14 23.93 10.03 16.12
N VAL A 15 22.99 9.13 15.83
CA VAL A 15 21.95 9.33 14.83
C VAL A 15 21.03 10.49 15.20
N LEU A 16 20.60 10.59 16.46
CA LEU A 16 19.80 11.72 16.96
C LEU A 16 20.58 13.04 16.93
N GLN A 17 21.89 13.00 17.21
CA GLN A 17 22.75 14.19 17.11
C GLN A 17 22.80 14.74 15.68
N TYR A 18 22.87 13.85 14.68
CA TYR A 18 22.82 14.25 13.27
C TYR A 18 21.44 14.72 12.85
N LEU A 19 20.36 14.08 13.33
CA LEU A 19 19.00 14.52 13.05
C LEU A 19 18.77 15.96 13.53
N ARG A 20 19.25 16.31 14.72
CA ARG A 20 19.15 17.66 15.29
C ARG A 20 19.81 18.76 14.43
N ARG A 21 20.68 18.40 13.48
CA ARG A 21 21.35 19.33 12.56
C ARG A 21 20.55 19.64 11.29
N PHE A 22 19.29 19.21 11.20
CA PHE A 22 18.41 19.49 10.07
C PHE A 22 18.37 20.96 9.60
N PRO A 23 18.46 22.01 10.47
CA PRO A 23 18.48 23.40 9.98
C PRO A 23 19.75 23.76 9.18
N THR A 24 20.82 23.00 9.37
CA THR A 24 22.14 23.26 8.76
C THR A 24 22.49 22.28 7.64
N SER A 25 21.97 21.05 7.70
CA SER A 25 22.20 20.02 6.69
C SER A 25 20.99 19.09 6.59
N ILE A 26 20.14 19.38 5.61
CA ILE A 26 18.92 18.60 5.36
C ILE A 26 19.24 17.22 4.78
N ASP A 27 20.19 17.12 3.86
CA ASP A 27 20.62 15.86 3.24
C ASP A 27 21.03 14.81 4.30
N LEU A 28 21.81 15.24 5.29
CA LEU A 28 22.24 14.38 6.39
C LEU A 28 21.07 14.00 7.30
N ALA A 29 20.20 14.97 7.64
CA ALA A 29 19.03 14.74 8.47
C ALA A 29 18.05 13.74 7.84
N VAL A 30 17.79 13.86 6.53
CA VAL A 30 16.95 12.92 5.78
C VAL A 30 17.57 11.52 5.79
N SER A 31 18.89 11.42 5.56
CA SER A 31 19.59 10.13 5.57
C SER A 31 19.48 9.40 6.91
N VAL A 32 19.63 10.14 8.02
CA VAL A 32 19.49 9.54 9.36
C VAL A 32 18.03 9.27 9.75
N ALA A 33 17.07 10.06 9.23
CA ALA A 33 15.65 9.80 9.44
C ALA A 33 15.20 8.51 8.75
N TYR A 34 15.69 8.21 7.54
CA TYR A 34 15.50 6.89 6.91
C TYR A 34 16.03 5.76 7.80
N CYS A 35 17.26 5.92 8.31
CA CYS A 35 17.85 4.93 9.20
C CYS A 35 16.97 4.70 10.42
N LEU A 36 16.54 5.77 11.10
CA LEU A 36 15.69 5.70 12.29
C LEU A 36 14.36 4.99 12.02
N GLN A 37 13.66 5.36 10.95
CA GLN A 37 12.40 4.73 10.59
C GLN A 37 12.58 3.21 10.41
N THR A 38 13.63 2.79 9.70
CA THR A 38 13.91 1.36 9.49
C THR A 38 14.35 0.61 10.75
N VAL A 39 15.19 1.21 11.61
CA VAL A 39 15.69 0.48 12.79
C VAL A 39 14.70 0.45 13.95
N THR A 40 13.70 1.31 13.94
CA THR A 40 12.61 1.34 14.93
C THR A 40 11.46 0.40 14.58
N GLU A 41 11.33 -0.01 13.32
CA GLU A 41 10.33 -1.00 12.88
C GLU A 41 10.59 -2.35 13.58
N ASP A 42 9.57 -2.87 14.27
CA ASP A 42 9.57 -4.16 15.00
C ASP A 42 10.79 -4.40 15.91
N ASN A 43 11.27 -3.35 16.60
CA ASN A 43 12.49 -3.42 17.42
C ASN A 43 12.27 -2.94 18.87
N PRO A 44 11.54 -3.71 19.71
CA PRO A 44 11.17 -3.30 21.07
C PRO A 44 12.38 -3.05 22.00
N GLU A 45 13.53 -3.67 21.73
CA GLU A 45 14.77 -3.40 22.47
C GLU A 45 15.25 -1.96 22.26
N LEU A 46 15.19 -1.47 21.02
CA LEU A 46 15.61 -0.11 20.69
C LEU A 46 14.62 0.93 21.22
N LEU A 47 13.30 0.67 21.14
CA LEU A 47 12.28 1.64 21.55
C LEU A 47 12.45 2.06 23.01
N LYS A 48 12.85 1.13 23.89
CA LYS A 48 13.12 1.40 25.33
C LYS A 48 14.30 2.35 25.56
N SER A 49 15.15 2.56 24.55
CA SER A 49 16.30 3.48 24.63
C SER A 49 15.94 4.93 24.29
N PHE A 50 14.72 5.21 23.85
CA PHE A 50 14.26 6.58 23.59
C PHE A 50 13.83 7.27 24.89
N ASP A 51 14.50 8.38 25.20
CA ASP A 51 14.17 9.23 26.35
C ASP A 51 13.41 10.51 25.92
N GLY A 52 13.02 11.33 26.89
CA GLY A 52 12.34 12.60 26.62
C GLY A 52 13.19 13.61 25.81
N THR A 53 14.51 13.43 25.73
CA THR A 53 15.37 14.26 24.88
C THR A 53 15.31 13.80 23.43
N ALA A 54 15.37 12.50 23.19
CA ALA A 54 15.18 11.89 21.88
C ALA A 54 13.82 12.25 21.28
N LEU A 55 12.74 12.14 22.07
CA LEU A 55 11.39 12.50 21.63
C LEU A 55 11.28 13.98 21.24
N ARG A 56 11.91 14.90 21.99
CA ARG A 56 11.93 16.34 21.64
C ARG A 56 12.68 16.64 20.33
N VAL A 57 13.70 15.85 19.98
CA VAL A 57 14.39 16.00 18.68
C VAL A 57 13.45 15.61 17.54
N LEU A 58 12.71 14.51 17.69
CA LEU A 58 11.71 14.07 16.71
C LEU A 58 10.58 15.10 16.57
N GLU A 59 10.03 15.57 17.69
CA GLU A 59 9.00 16.60 17.72
C GLU A 59 9.46 17.90 17.02
N SER A 60 10.68 18.37 17.30
CA SER A 60 11.23 19.56 16.67
C SER A 60 11.41 19.41 15.15
N ALA A 61 11.71 18.21 14.66
CA ALA A 61 11.83 17.95 13.23
C ALA A 61 10.46 17.85 12.56
N LEU A 62 9.49 17.20 13.20
CA LEU A 62 8.11 17.07 12.72
C LEU A 62 7.43 18.44 12.58
N LEU A 63 7.58 19.31 13.58
CA LEU A 63 6.94 20.63 13.64
C LEU A 63 7.73 21.75 12.95
N CYS A 64 8.78 21.41 12.19
CA CYS A 64 9.59 22.41 11.50
C CYS A 64 8.73 23.24 10.52
N PRO A 65 8.76 24.59 10.53
CA PRO A 65 7.89 25.40 9.67
C PRO A 65 8.35 25.47 8.20
N VAL A 66 9.50 24.87 7.86
CA VAL A 66 10.04 24.90 6.50
C VAL A 66 9.25 23.95 5.60
N ALA A 67 8.93 24.40 4.39
CA ALA A 67 8.04 23.73 3.43
C ALA A 67 8.72 23.34 2.10
N SER A 68 10.05 23.21 2.04
CA SER A 68 10.68 22.57 0.86
C SER A 68 10.43 21.06 0.88
N MET A 69 10.54 20.40 -0.28
CA MET A 69 10.17 18.99 -0.40
C MET A 69 11.10 18.08 0.39
N GLU A 70 12.37 18.45 0.55
CA GLU A 70 13.32 17.74 1.41
C GLU A 70 12.92 17.81 2.89
N TYR A 71 12.41 18.96 3.35
CA TYR A 71 11.88 19.09 4.71
C TYR A 71 10.55 18.37 4.88
N ILE A 72 9.69 18.37 3.86
CA ILE A 72 8.46 17.59 3.85
C ILE A 72 8.78 16.10 3.98
N LEU A 73 9.76 15.60 3.21
CA LEU A 73 10.25 14.23 3.34
C LEU A 73 10.78 13.95 4.74
N LEU A 74 11.60 14.84 5.30
CA LEU A 74 12.10 14.69 6.68
C LEU A 74 10.95 14.54 7.68
N LYS A 75 9.94 15.42 7.62
CA LYS A 75 8.77 15.35 8.50
C LYS A 75 8.03 14.01 8.35
N THR A 76 7.85 13.52 7.11
CA THR A 76 7.19 12.23 6.87
C THR A 76 7.96 11.05 7.46
N LEU A 77 9.29 11.02 7.28
CA LEU A 77 10.14 9.96 7.86
C LEU A 77 10.12 9.98 9.39
N VAL A 78 10.17 11.18 9.96
CA VAL A 78 10.06 11.38 11.41
C VAL A 78 8.68 10.98 11.91
N ALA A 79 7.60 11.29 11.19
CA ALA A 79 6.25 10.87 11.52
C ALA A 79 6.12 9.34 11.57
N GLY A 80 6.71 8.63 10.60
CA GLY A 80 6.79 7.17 10.63
C GLY A 80 7.62 6.63 11.80
N THR A 81 8.74 7.28 12.13
CA THR A 81 9.56 6.92 13.30
C THR A 81 8.77 7.10 14.61
N ILE A 82 8.02 8.21 14.75
CA ILE A 82 7.19 8.46 15.94
C ILE A 82 6.05 7.44 16.02
N TRP A 83 5.45 7.05 14.88
CA TRP A 83 4.45 5.98 14.86
C TRP A 83 5.01 4.64 15.35
N ASN A 84 6.23 4.27 14.96
CA ASN A 84 6.89 3.07 15.47
C ASN A 84 7.15 3.13 16.99
N LEU A 85 7.13 4.32 17.59
CA LEU A 85 7.29 4.56 19.03
C LEU A 85 5.95 4.68 19.77
N LYS A 86 4.80 4.37 19.12
CA LYS A 86 3.44 4.49 19.69
C LYS A 86 3.31 3.89 21.10
N ASP A 87 3.96 2.75 21.32
CA ASP A 87 3.84 1.95 22.54
C ASP A 87 4.62 2.55 23.73
N ILE A 88 5.55 3.47 23.49
CA ILE A 88 6.29 4.18 24.54
C ILE A 88 5.80 5.62 24.77
N ILE A 89 4.87 6.11 23.94
CA ILE A 89 4.34 7.46 24.04
C ILE A 89 3.33 7.53 25.20
N PRO A 90 3.43 8.53 26.10
CA PRO A 90 2.47 8.70 27.18
C PRO A 90 1.04 8.90 26.66
N SER A 91 0.09 8.16 27.19
CA SER A 91 -1.31 8.13 26.75
C SER A 91 -2.00 9.49 26.73
N LYS A 92 -1.64 10.37 27.67
CA LYS A 92 -2.13 11.76 27.73
C LYS A 92 -1.77 12.60 26.50
N SER A 93 -0.73 12.21 25.75
CA SER A 93 -0.22 12.89 24.57
C SER A 93 -0.43 12.10 23.29
N GLN A 94 -0.93 10.87 23.37
CA GLN A 94 -1.12 10.00 22.19
C GLN A 94 -2.05 10.63 21.16
N ALA A 95 -3.23 11.11 21.55
CA ALA A 95 -4.18 11.74 20.63
C ALA A 95 -3.57 12.96 19.89
N GLU A 96 -2.85 13.82 20.62
CA GLU A 96 -2.16 14.98 20.04
C GLU A 96 -1.08 14.56 19.04
N ILE A 97 -0.29 13.55 19.39
CA ILE A 97 0.78 13.01 18.53
C ILE A 97 0.21 12.33 17.28
N ILE A 98 -0.87 11.55 17.41
CA ILE A 98 -1.56 10.92 16.29
C ILE A 98 -2.07 12.00 15.32
N ASN A 99 -2.68 13.07 15.84
CA ASN A 99 -3.13 14.20 15.02
C ASN A 99 -1.96 14.93 14.37
N ALA A 100 -0.83 15.12 15.05
CA ALA A 100 0.36 15.76 14.49
C ALA A 100 0.98 14.93 13.36
N ILE A 101 1.07 13.60 13.55
CA ILE A 101 1.51 12.66 12.52
C ILE A 101 0.58 12.74 11.31
N LEU A 102 -0.71 12.49 11.50
CA LEU A 102 -1.68 12.47 10.40
C LEU A 102 -1.81 13.83 9.72
N GLY A 103 -1.64 14.94 10.45
CA GLY A 103 -1.54 16.28 9.88
C GLY A 103 -0.35 16.41 8.91
N ALA A 104 0.84 15.95 9.30
CA ALA A 104 2.02 15.96 8.44
C ALA A 104 1.84 15.04 7.21
N LEU A 105 1.28 13.84 7.39
CA LEU A 105 1.00 12.94 6.27
C LEU A 105 -0.05 13.53 5.32
N SER A 106 -1.09 14.15 5.87
CA SER A 106 -2.17 14.82 5.14
C SER A 106 -1.65 15.99 4.30
N GLU A 107 -0.70 16.78 4.82
CA GLU A 107 -0.04 17.86 4.06
C GLU A 107 0.63 17.30 2.79
N VAL A 108 1.43 16.23 2.94
CA VAL A 108 2.17 15.60 1.84
C VAL A 108 1.24 14.99 0.78
N LEU A 109 0.19 14.30 1.23
CA LEU A 109 -0.79 13.68 0.33
C LEU A 109 -1.62 14.74 -0.42
N GLY A 110 -1.86 15.91 0.17
CA GLY A 110 -2.58 17.01 -0.49
C GLY A 110 -1.85 17.65 -1.67
N MET A 111 -0.56 17.38 -1.86
CA MET A 111 0.22 17.98 -2.95
C MET A 111 -0.01 17.29 -4.29
N ASN A 112 -0.39 18.02 -5.35
CA ASN A 112 -0.60 17.44 -6.68
C ASN A 112 0.74 17.04 -7.34
N THR A 113 0.96 15.74 -7.44
CA THR A 113 2.21 15.14 -7.92
C THR A 113 2.55 15.54 -9.36
N GLY A 114 1.57 15.46 -10.27
CA GLY A 114 1.77 15.78 -11.67
C GLY A 114 2.14 17.24 -11.89
N ASN A 115 1.39 18.15 -11.27
CA ASN A 115 1.64 19.59 -11.36
C ASN A 115 3.01 19.96 -10.79
N MET A 116 3.41 19.38 -9.66
CA MET A 116 4.72 19.63 -9.05
C MET A 116 5.86 19.16 -9.96
N VAL A 117 5.77 17.97 -10.56
CA VAL A 117 6.78 17.46 -11.50
C VAL A 117 6.90 18.37 -12.72
N ILE A 118 5.77 18.82 -13.28
CA ILE A 118 5.76 19.77 -14.42
C ILE A 118 6.45 21.08 -14.03
N GLN A 119 6.05 21.69 -12.91
CA GLN A 119 6.61 22.95 -12.43
C GLN A 119 8.12 22.85 -12.14
N MET A 120 8.57 21.76 -11.52
CA MET A 120 9.99 21.56 -11.22
C MET A 120 10.82 21.37 -12.50
N LYS A 121 10.27 20.70 -13.52
CA LYS A 121 10.95 20.58 -14.81
C LYS A 121 11.03 21.92 -15.56
N GLU A 122 9.97 22.72 -15.49
CA GLU A 122 9.98 24.08 -16.03
C GLU A 122 11.04 24.95 -15.33
N ALA A 123 11.11 24.89 -14.00
CA ALA A 123 12.10 25.59 -13.19
C ALA A 123 13.54 25.16 -13.53
N GLU A 124 13.80 23.85 -13.67
CA GLU A 124 15.10 23.34 -14.11
C GLU A 124 15.48 23.90 -15.48
N THR A 125 14.52 23.90 -16.42
CA THR A 125 14.75 24.39 -17.79
C THR A 125 15.05 25.88 -17.81
N GLN A 126 14.34 26.68 -17.01
CA GLN A 126 14.61 28.12 -16.86
C GLN A 126 15.98 28.37 -16.24
N ARG A 127 16.32 27.64 -15.17
CA ARG A 127 17.62 27.75 -14.50
C ARG A 127 18.78 27.44 -15.45
N LEU A 128 18.66 26.39 -16.27
CA LEU A 128 19.67 26.02 -17.25
C LEU A 128 19.81 27.06 -18.37
N LYS A 129 18.70 27.67 -18.82
CA LYS A 129 18.74 28.77 -19.80
C LYS A 129 19.46 29.99 -19.23
N THR A 130 19.11 30.42 -18.03
CA THR A 130 19.75 31.57 -17.36
C THR A 130 21.24 31.33 -17.09
N ALA A 131 21.62 30.09 -16.74
CA ALA A 131 23.03 29.73 -16.59
C ALA A 131 23.81 29.85 -17.91
N ALA A 132 23.25 29.32 -19.01
CA ALA A 132 23.85 29.42 -20.33
C ALA A 132 23.99 30.89 -20.82
N GLU A 133 22.95 31.70 -20.62
CA GLU A 133 22.98 33.14 -20.97
C GLU A 133 24.04 33.90 -20.15
N SER A 134 24.24 33.53 -18.88
CA SER A 134 25.26 34.13 -18.01
C SER A 134 26.68 33.74 -18.44
N GLU A 135 26.89 32.49 -18.88
CA GLU A 135 28.16 32.02 -19.43
C GLU A 135 28.50 32.72 -20.76
N ASP A 136 27.52 32.92 -21.64
CA ASP A 136 27.71 33.63 -22.91
C ASP A 136 28.08 35.11 -22.72
N ILE A 137 27.48 35.79 -21.74
CA ILE A 137 27.83 37.19 -21.39
C ILE A 137 29.27 37.27 -20.85
N LEU A 138 29.68 36.31 -20.01
CA LEU A 138 31.05 36.22 -19.48
C LEU A 138 32.09 35.86 -20.55
N ALA A 139 31.71 35.06 -21.56
CA ALA A 139 32.58 34.73 -22.69
C ALA A 139 32.78 35.93 -23.62
N ASN A 140 31.71 36.67 -23.93
CA ASN A 140 31.76 37.84 -24.81
C ASN A 140 32.47 39.05 -24.16
N ALA A 141 32.40 39.21 -22.83
CA ALA A 141 33.11 40.28 -22.11
C ALA A 141 34.64 40.06 -22.03
N ASN A 142 35.14 38.85 -22.29
CA ASN A 142 36.56 38.52 -22.29
C ASN A 142 37.16 38.41 -23.71
N GLY A 143 36.39 38.74 -24.75
CA GLY A 143 36.77 38.58 -26.17
C GLY A 143 37.38 39.82 -26.84
N ASP A 144 37.51 40.94 -26.14
CA ASP A 144 37.91 42.23 -26.73
C ASP A 144 39.13 42.83 -26.01
N ASP A 145 40.29 42.17 -26.11
CA ASP A 145 41.58 42.86 -25.95
C ASP A 145 42.74 42.03 -26.53
N LEU A 146 42.91 42.06 -27.85
CA LEU A 146 44.21 41.80 -28.49
C LEU A 146 44.37 42.73 -29.69
N VAL A 147 44.88 43.93 -29.40
CA VAL A 147 45.51 44.82 -30.38
C VAL A 147 46.61 44.04 -31.10
N GLU A 148 46.54 44.04 -32.43
CA GLU A 148 47.60 43.59 -33.33
C GLU A 148 48.88 44.39 -33.05
N ASP A 149 49.99 43.71 -32.77
CA ASP A 149 51.28 44.23 -33.19
C ASP A 149 52.25 43.08 -33.51
N ASP A 150 52.94 43.29 -34.61
CA ASP A 150 53.82 42.40 -35.36
C ASP A 150 55.20 42.29 -34.68
N GLU A 151 55.82 41.11 -34.75
CA GLU A 151 57.29 40.81 -34.77
C GLU A 151 57.71 39.52 -34.01
N MET A 152 58.10 38.54 -34.84
CA MET A 152 59.13 37.48 -34.74
C MET A 152 59.55 36.75 -33.43
N GLU A 153 59.69 35.43 -33.64
CA GLU A 153 60.63 34.44 -33.06
C GLU A 153 60.32 33.69 -31.73
N GLU A 154 59.91 32.42 -31.94
CA GLU A 154 60.46 31.15 -31.42
C GLU A 154 60.66 30.83 -29.90
N ILE A 155 60.13 29.65 -29.55
CA ILE A 155 60.39 28.71 -28.42
C ILE A 155 59.41 28.77 -27.21
N PRO A 156 58.88 27.61 -26.76
CA PRO A 156 57.71 27.55 -25.89
C PRO A 156 58.05 27.42 -24.39
N HIS A 157 57.00 27.61 -23.58
CA HIS A 157 56.87 27.47 -22.13
C HIS A 157 56.98 28.76 -21.30
N LYS A 158 55.81 29.21 -20.82
CA LYS A 158 55.57 29.36 -19.37
C LYS A 158 54.08 29.50 -19.07
N ARG A 159 53.61 28.54 -18.25
CA ARG A 159 52.37 28.49 -17.48
C ARG A 159 51.68 29.84 -17.26
N LYS A 160 50.56 30.09 -17.94
CA LYS A 160 49.53 31.01 -17.40
C LYS A 160 48.76 30.25 -16.34
N LEU A 161 49.03 30.63 -15.09
CA LEU A 161 48.36 30.18 -13.88
C LEU A 161 46.87 30.53 -14.01
N ARG A 162 46.07 29.57 -14.49
CA ARG A 162 44.60 29.58 -14.36
C ARG A 162 44.31 29.74 -12.87
N ARG A 163 43.87 30.92 -12.46
CA ARG A 163 43.40 31.18 -11.10
C ARG A 163 42.22 30.25 -10.88
N LYS A 164 42.46 29.21 -10.10
CA LYS A 164 41.52 28.14 -9.78
C LYS A 164 40.38 28.69 -8.91
N THR A 165 39.31 29.18 -9.52
CA THR A 165 37.95 29.11 -8.95
C THR A 165 37.37 27.72 -9.27
N PHE A 166 38.07 26.67 -8.84
CA PHE A 166 37.87 25.27 -9.25
C PHE A 166 37.09 24.47 -8.19
N ILE A 167 36.01 25.03 -7.65
CA ILE A 167 35.13 24.27 -6.74
C ILE A 167 33.65 24.37 -7.14
N SER A 168 33.22 25.42 -7.85
CA SER A 168 31.83 25.49 -8.33
C SER A 168 31.61 24.80 -9.69
N ASP A 169 32.65 24.73 -10.55
CA ASP A 169 32.57 24.16 -11.91
C ASP A 169 32.88 22.66 -11.99
N LEU A 170 33.16 22.00 -10.87
CA LEU A 170 33.44 20.55 -10.81
C LEU A 170 32.28 19.71 -10.26
N LEU A 171 31.19 20.35 -9.84
CA LEU A 171 29.96 19.65 -9.52
C LEU A 171 29.10 19.63 -10.77
N PRO A 172 28.47 18.49 -11.13
CA PRO A 172 27.44 18.49 -12.15
C PRO A 172 26.42 19.59 -11.83
N PRO A 173 25.79 20.23 -12.84
CA PRO A 173 24.71 21.19 -12.59
C PRO A 173 23.75 20.55 -11.59
N THR A 174 23.59 21.17 -10.43
CA THR A 174 22.85 20.58 -9.31
C THR A 174 21.47 20.15 -9.78
N ASP A 175 21.19 18.84 -9.71
CA ASP A 175 19.88 18.21 -9.96
C ASP A 175 18.86 18.61 -8.87
N LYS A 176 18.82 19.90 -8.50
CA LYS A 176 18.06 20.42 -7.36
C LYS A 176 16.57 20.15 -7.56
N GLU A 177 16.03 20.55 -8.70
CA GLU A 177 14.61 20.36 -9.00
C GLU A 177 14.22 18.89 -9.09
N LEU A 178 15.10 18.05 -9.66
CA LEU A 178 14.90 16.60 -9.70
C LEU A 178 14.94 15.97 -8.29
N ARG A 179 15.82 16.47 -7.41
CA ARG A 179 15.91 16.02 -6.02
C ARG A 179 14.68 16.41 -5.21
N GLU A 180 14.21 17.65 -5.36
CA GLU A 180 12.96 18.11 -4.74
C GLU A 180 11.76 17.28 -5.24
N ALA A 181 11.70 16.97 -6.55
CA ALA A 181 10.68 16.08 -7.11
C ALA A 181 10.76 14.68 -6.48
N MET A 182 11.97 14.10 -6.41
CA MET A 182 12.19 12.79 -5.79
C MET A 182 11.82 12.79 -4.31
N ALA A 183 12.14 13.86 -3.58
CA ALA A 183 11.82 14.00 -2.17
C ALA A 183 10.30 14.00 -1.96
N LEU A 184 9.55 14.76 -2.76
CA LEU A 184 8.09 14.76 -2.72
C LEU A 184 7.49 13.37 -3.00
N LEU A 185 7.93 12.72 -4.10
CA LEU A 185 7.42 11.39 -4.46
C LEU A 185 7.70 10.37 -3.36
N THR A 186 8.89 10.46 -2.75
CA THR A 186 9.26 9.53 -1.69
C THR A 186 8.50 9.82 -0.39
N ALA A 187 8.24 11.09 -0.09
CA ALA A 187 7.38 11.48 1.02
C ALA A 187 5.97 10.94 0.84
N GLN A 188 5.37 11.08 -0.34
CA GLN A 188 4.04 10.52 -0.63
C GLN A 188 3.99 9.00 -0.51
N GLN A 189 5.00 8.31 -1.06
CA GLN A 189 5.10 6.85 -0.91
C GLN A 189 5.18 6.46 0.57
N THR A 190 6.06 7.11 1.33
CA THR A 190 6.28 6.82 2.76
C THR A 190 5.01 7.12 3.58
N ALA A 191 4.31 8.21 3.29
CA ALA A 191 3.08 8.58 3.98
C ALA A 191 1.99 7.51 3.82
N LEU A 192 1.83 6.97 2.60
CA LEU A 192 0.88 5.89 2.33
C LEU A 192 1.26 4.60 3.08
N GLU A 193 2.55 4.25 3.12
CA GLU A 193 3.05 3.08 3.86
C GLU A 193 2.83 3.23 5.37
N VAL A 194 3.08 4.43 5.94
CA VAL A 194 2.80 4.70 7.36
C VAL A 194 1.32 4.59 7.67
N ILE A 195 0.43 5.12 6.80
CA ILE A 195 -1.03 5.02 7.02
C ILE A 195 -1.50 3.57 6.97
N VAL A 196 -0.98 2.75 6.04
CA VAL A 196 -1.28 1.32 6.01
C VAL A 196 -0.91 0.67 7.33
N ASN A 197 0.29 0.93 7.85
CA ASN A 197 0.73 0.41 9.15
C ASN A 197 -0.14 0.91 10.31
N MET A 198 -0.74 2.11 10.22
CA MET A 198 -1.72 2.59 11.20
C MET A 198 -3.06 1.86 11.15
N CYS A 199 -3.40 1.30 9.98
CA CYS A 199 -4.66 0.60 9.78
C CYS A 199 -4.59 -0.89 10.15
N CYS A 200 -3.39 -1.44 10.34
CA CYS A 200 -3.22 -2.81 10.82
C CYS A 200 -3.47 -2.85 12.33
N SER A 201 -4.53 -3.52 12.77
CA SER A 201 -4.65 -3.95 14.16
C SER A 201 -3.68 -5.10 14.39
N GLU A 202 -2.75 -4.95 15.33
CA GLU A 202 -2.11 -6.11 15.97
C GLU A 202 -3.20 -6.79 16.80
N ASP A 203 -4.04 -7.60 16.16
CA ASP A 203 -4.89 -8.51 16.92
C ASP A 203 -3.95 -9.44 17.71
N PRO A 204 -4.19 -9.62 19.02
CA PRO A 204 -3.44 -10.60 19.78
C PRO A 204 -3.57 -11.92 19.04
N SER A 205 -2.43 -12.52 18.68
CA SER A 205 -2.38 -13.82 18.04
C SER A 205 -3.32 -14.75 18.80
N ASP A 206 -4.38 -15.19 18.13
CA ASP A 206 -5.41 -16.10 18.63
C ASP A 206 -4.81 -17.52 18.75
N ASP A 207 -3.62 -17.62 19.35
CA ASP A 207 -2.85 -18.83 19.61
C ASP A 207 -3.51 -19.69 20.73
N GLU A 208 -4.76 -19.41 21.11
CA GLU A 208 -5.59 -20.30 21.93
C GLU A 208 -6.31 -21.39 21.12
N TRP A 209 -6.09 -21.48 19.80
CA TRP A 209 -6.51 -22.64 19.02
C TRP A 209 -5.45 -23.76 18.99
N GLU A 210 -4.75 -23.98 20.12
CA GLU A 210 -4.16 -25.29 20.36
C GLU A 210 -5.27 -26.33 20.44
N GLU A 211 -5.06 -27.42 19.72
CA GLU A 211 -6.00 -28.52 19.52
C GLU A 211 -6.47 -29.08 20.87
N LEU A 212 -7.66 -28.68 21.35
CA LEU A 212 -8.40 -29.44 22.35
C LEU A 212 -8.94 -30.74 21.73
N SER A 213 -8.00 -31.64 21.46
CA SER A 213 -8.23 -33.07 21.31
C SER A 213 -7.39 -33.81 22.33
N SER A 214 -7.68 -33.59 23.61
CA SER A 214 -7.47 -34.62 24.63
C SER A 214 -8.50 -34.51 25.74
N SER A 215 -9.39 -35.50 25.78
CA SER A 215 -10.09 -36.02 26.96
C SER A 215 -9.35 -35.78 28.27
N ASP A 216 -9.90 -34.99 29.19
CA ASP A 216 -10.44 -35.48 30.47
C ASP A 216 -11.11 -34.32 31.24
N GLU A 217 -12.20 -34.62 31.93
CA GLU A 217 -12.96 -33.69 32.76
C GLU A 217 -12.18 -33.35 34.04
N SER A 218 -11.83 -32.08 34.25
CA SER A 218 -11.62 -31.54 35.59
C SER A 218 -11.82 -30.03 35.65
N GLU A 219 -12.80 -29.61 36.44
CA GLU A 219 -13.10 -28.23 36.83
C GLU A 219 -11.97 -27.57 37.63
N ALA A 220 -12.05 -26.24 37.66
CA ALA A 220 -11.40 -25.27 38.55
C ALA A 220 -10.01 -24.76 38.14
N PHE A 221 -9.95 -23.52 37.65
CA PHE A 221 -9.48 -22.38 38.46
C PHE A 221 -9.79 -21.06 37.74
N MET A 222 -10.57 -20.22 38.41
CA MET A 222 -10.81 -18.82 38.05
C MET A 222 -9.73 -18.00 38.76
N GLU A 223 -8.77 -17.42 38.05
CA GLU A 223 -7.86 -16.43 38.61
C GLU A 223 -7.86 -15.13 37.81
N ASN A 224 -8.60 -14.17 38.37
CA ASN A 224 -8.45 -12.75 38.13
C ASN A 224 -6.99 -12.33 38.33
N SER A 225 -6.34 -11.78 37.30
CA SER A 225 -5.13 -10.96 37.48
C SER A 225 -5.37 -9.54 36.96
N PHE A 226 -6.14 -8.77 37.73
CA PHE A 226 -6.05 -7.31 37.66
C PHE A 226 -4.73 -6.88 38.31
N SER A 227 -3.69 -6.72 37.49
CA SER A 227 -2.46 -6.03 37.86
C SER A 227 -2.61 -4.54 37.56
N GLU A 228 -3.11 -3.78 38.54
CA GLU A 228 -2.98 -2.33 38.55
C GLU A 228 -1.50 -1.91 38.72
N CYS A 229 -1.12 -0.80 38.06
CA CYS A 229 0.08 0.02 38.29
C CYS A 229 1.30 -0.17 37.35
N SER A 230 1.13 0.18 36.08
CA SER A 230 2.15 0.89 35.28
C SER A 230 1.45 1.68 34.17
N GLY A 231 1.65 3.01 34.15
CA GLY A 231 1.08 4.01 33.23
C GLY A 231 0.09 3.50 32.18
N HIS A 232 -1.21 3.73 32.40
CA HIS A 232 -2.32 3.35 31.53
C HIS A 232 -2.07 3.74 30.07
N LEU A 233 -1.42 2.89 29.27
CA LEU A 233 -1.52 2.88 27.81
C LEU A 233 -3.02 2.85 27.47
N MET A 234 -3.45 3.60 26.46
CA MET A 234 -4.83 3.51 25.99
C MET A 234 -5.13 2.04 25.68
N SER A 235 -6.33 1.57 26.05
CA SER A 235 -6.81 0.26 25.57
C SER A 235 -6.67 0.22 24.05
N PRO A 236 -6.32 -0.92 23.42
CA PRO A 236 -6.28 -1.06 21.97
C PRO A 236 -7.52 -0.49 21.27
N LEU A 237 -8.70 -0.62 21.92
CA LEU A 237 -9.97 -0.06 21.44
C LEU A 237 -10.03 1.47 21.42
N CYS A 238 -9.39 2.13 22.39
CA CYS A 238 -9.29 3.59 22.40
C CYS A 238 -8.37 4.05 21.28
N LEU A 239 -7.17 3.46 21.18
CA LEU A 239 -6.19 3.79 20.14
C LEU A 239 -6.81 3.70 18.73
N SER A 240 -7.60 2.65 18.45
CA SER A 240 -8.35 2.54 17.20
C SER A 240 -9.32 3.70 16.97
N HIS A 241 -10.08 4.13 17.98
CA HIS A 241 -11.00 5.25 17.86
C HIS A 241 -10.27 6.59 17.59
N GLU A 242 -9.15 6.85 18.29
CA GLU A 242 -8.35 8.05 18.03
C GLU A 242 -7.78 8.07 16.60
N ILE A 243 -7.31 6.92 16.09
CA ILE A 243 -6.85 6.79 14.71
C ILE A 243 -7.99 7.09 13.73
N HIS A 244 -9.17 6.48 13.91
CA HIS A 244 -10.32 6.67 13.02
C HIS A 244 -10.76 8.15 12.97
N SER A 245 -10.84 8.79 14.14
CA SER A 245 -11.19 10.20 14.24
C SER A 245 -10.17 11.08 13.53
N ALA A 246 -8.87 10.86 13.78
CA ALA A 246 -7.81 11.65 13.19
C ALA A 246 -7.68 11.44 11.67
N LEU A 247 -7.87 10.21 11.17
CA LEU A 247 -7.92 9.90 9.74
C LEU A 247 -9.02 10.70 9.04
N THR A 248 -10.21 10.75 9.65
CA THR A 248 -11.36 11.48 9.14
C THR A 248 -11.13 12.99 9.17
N ASN A 249 -10.69 13.53 10.31
CA ASN A 249 -10.44 14.96 10.48
C ASN A 249 -9.36 15.49 9.54
N CYS A 250 -8.36 14.66 9.23
CA CYS A 250 -7.29 15.00 8.29
C CYS A 250 -7.66 14.74 6.82
N LEU A 251 -8.89 14.34 6.52
CA LEU A 251 -9.38 14.00 5.17
C LEU A 251 -8.48 12.99 4.45
N ILE A 252 -7.95 12.02 5.19
CA ILE A 252 -7.05 11.01 4.64
C ILE A 252 -7.74 10.15 3.58
N PRO A 253 -8.98 9.65 3.78
CA PRO A 253 -9.66 8.86 2.75
C PRO A 253 -9.79 9.59 1.41
N GLU A 254 -10.18 10.87 1.43
CA GLU A 254 -10.30 11.71 0.23
C GLU A 254 -8.95 11.90 -0.47
N LYS A 255 -7.89 12.21 0.29
CA LYS A 255 -6.55 12.41 -0.27
C LYS A 255 -5.95 11.13 -0.83
N VAL A 256 -6.19 9.98 -0.18
CA VAL A 256 -5.76 8.68 -0.69
C VAL A 256 -6.50 8.33 -1.97
N PHE A 257 -7.80 8.60 -2.03
CA PHE A 257 -8.59 8.45 -3.25
C PHE A 257 -8.04 9.27 -4.42
N GLU A 258 -7.68 10.54 -4.21
CA GLU A 258 -7.06 11.34 -5.26
C GLU A 258 -5.76 10.70 -5.80
N LYS A 259 -4.98 10.04 -4.92
CA LYS A 259 -3.72 9.37 -5.28
C LYS A 259 -3.88 8.04 -6.00
N THR A 260 -5.07 7.45 -6.07
CA THR A 260 -5.30 6.24 -6.87
C THR A 260 -5.38 6.53 -8.37
N SER A 261 -5.55 7.79 -8.75
CA SER A 261 -5.59 8.23 -10.15
C SER A 261 -4.31 7.85 -10.90
N SER A 262 -4.45 7.52 -12.19
CA SER A 262 -3.30 7.29 -13.06
C SER A 262 -2.38 8.52 -13.10
N PRO A 263 -1.06 8.35 -13.19
CA PRO A 263 -0.15 9.49 -13.25
C PRO A 263 -0.51 10.45 -14.38
N ASN A 264 -0.33 11.75 -14.10
CA ASN A 264 -0.65 12.81 -15.06
C ASN A 264 0.10 12.59 -16.39
N SER A 265 -0.65 12.51 -17.49
CA SER A 265 -0.10 12.17 -18.81
C SER A 265 0.94 13.17 -19.32
N VAL A 266 0.77 14.46 -18.99
CA VAL A 266 1.74 15.51 -19.36
C VAL A 266 3.04 15.34 -18.57
N ALA A 267 2.95 15.08 -17.26
CA ALA A 267 4.12 14.80 -16.43
C ALA A 267 4.86 13.54 -16.90
N VAL A 268 4.12 12.48 -17.26
CA VAL A 268 4.70 11.24 -17.80
C VAL A 268 5.40 11.50 -19.13
N ASP A 269 4.79 12.24 -20.06
CA ASP A 269 5.38 12.59 -21.35
C ASP A 269 6.69 13.39 -21.17
N ILE A 270 6.66 14.40 -20.31
CA ILE A 270 7.85 15.20 -19.94
C ILE A 270 8.96 14.30 -19.39
N CYS A 271 8.67 13.46 -18.39
CA CYS A 271 9.66 12.56 -17.81
C CYS A 271 10.19 11.55 -18.83
N SER A 272 9.34 11.08 -19.76
CA SER A 272 9.72 10.06 -20.76
C SER A 272 10.75 10.58 -21.75
N LYS A 273 10.67 11.88 -22.10
CA LYS A 273 11.56 12.58 -23.02
C LYS A 273 12.91 12.96 -22.38
N ASN A 274 13.01 12.91 -21.06
CA ASN A 274 14.18 13.37 -20.30
C ASN A 274 14.82 12.19 -19.54
N PRO A 275 16.00 11.69 -19.94
CA PRO A 275 16.60 10.49 -19.34
C PRO A 275 16.80 10.56 -17.82
N THR A 276 17.17 11.72 -17.27
CA THR A 276 17.37 11.94 -15.83
C THR A 276 16.06 11.96 -15.04
N TRP A 277 14.95 12.35 -15.68
CA TRP A 277 13.61 12.42 -15.07
C TRP A 277 12.79 11.14 -15.26
N LYS A 278 13.16 10.29 -16.21
CA LYS A 278 12.49 9.03 -16.52
C LYS A 278 12.22 8.14 -15.28
N PRO A 279 13.11 8.03 -14.28
CA PRO A 279 12.84 7.26 -13.06
C PRO A 279 11.61 7.73 -12.27
N LEU A 280 11.21 9.00 -12.38
CA LEU A 280 10.03 9.54 -11.69
C LEU A 280 8.72 8.89 -12.17
N ILE A 281 8.65 8.41 -13.42
CA ILE A 281 7.48 7.68 -13.92
C ILE A 281 7.24 6.43 -13.09
N ARG A 282 8.29 5.65 -12.83
CA ARG A 282 8.19 4.46 -11.97
C ARG A 282 7.74 4.84 -10.57
N LYS A 283 8.29 5.92 -10.00
CA LYS A 283 7.90 6.41 -8.67
C LYS A 283 6.44 6.87 -8.61
N MET A 284 5.93 7.57 -9.62
CA MET A 284 4.51 7.94 -9.69
C MET A 284 3.60 6.70 -9.77
N ASN A 285 3.96 5.70 -10.57
CA ASN A 285 3.24 4.42 -10.62
C ASN A 285 3.28 3.69 -9.27
N THR A 286 4.43 3.70 -8.58
CA THR A 286 4.55 3.12 -7.23
C THR A 286 3.63 3.82 -6.25
N ILE A 287 3.55 5.16 -6.26
CA ILE A 287 2.62 5.91 -5.41
C ILE A 287 1.17 5.49 -5.68
N GLN A 288 0.78 5.35 -6.96
CA GLN A 288 -0.56 4.88 -7.31
C GLN A 288 -0.85 3.51 -6.70
N CYS A 289 0.08 2.55 -6.85
CA CYS A 289 -0.08 1.21 -6.28
C CYS A 289 -0.16 1.26 -4.74
N ARG A 290 0.68 2.07 -4.09
CA ARG A 290 0.63 2.27 -2.63
C ARG A 290 -0.67 2.92 -2.19
N ALA A 291 -1.22 3.85 -2.98
CA ALA A 291 -2.49 4.50 -2.68
C ALA A 291 -3.65 3.51 -2.79
N LEU A 292 -3.63 2.59 -3.76
CA LEU A 292 -4.61 1.52 -3.89
C LEU A 292 -4.55 0.53 -2.71
N MET A 293 -3.36 0.16 -2.25
CA MET A 293 -3.21 -0.68 -1.04
C MET A 293 -3.64 0.05 0.23
N CYS A 294 -3.33 1.35 0.34
CA CYS A 294 -3.80 2.20 1.42
C CYS A 294 -5.33 2.32 1.42
N LEU A 295 -5.93 2.49 0.24
CA LEU A 295 -7.37 2.52 0.07
C LEU A 295 -8.01 1.21 0.51
N GLN A 296 -7.45 0.06 0.13
CA GLN A 296 -7.92 -1.25 0.60
C GLN A 296 -7.94 -1.31 2.12
N SER A 297 -6.87 -0.86 2.79
CA SER A 297 -6.78 -0.85 4.26
C SER A 297 -7.83 0.08 4.89
N LEU A 298 -8.01 1.29 4.35
CA LEU A 298 -9.00 2.26 4.83
C LEU A 298 -10.44 1.77 4.65
N VAL A 299 -10.75 1.13 3.52
CA VAL A 299 -12.10 0.61 3.22
C VAL A 299 -12.45 -0.58 4.12
N SER A 300 -11.45 -1.38 4.51
CA SER A 300 -11.66 -2.49 5.46
C SER A 300 -11.77 -2.02 6.91
N LEU A 301 -11.12 -0.91 7.26
CA LEU A 301 -11.06 -0.41 8.64
C LEU A 301 -12.20 0.55 9.00
N LEU A 302 -12.54 1.48 8.11
CA LEU A 302 -13.45 2.59 8.41
C LEU A 302 -14.90 2.25 8.12
N ASP A 303 -15.80 2.76 8.97
CA ASP A 303 -17.24 2.74 8.68
C ASP A 303 -17.57 3.58 7.44
N ILE A 304 -18.66 3.20 6.76
CA ILE A 304 -19.11 3.87 5.53
C ILE A 304 -19.30 5.37 5.70
N ASP A 305 -19.77 5.82 6.86
CA ASP A 305 -20.00 7.24 7.12
C ASP A 305 -18.68 8.04 7.07
N HIS A 306 -17.59 7.47 7.58
CA HIS A 306 -16.24 8.05 7.50
C HIS A 306 -15.64 7.97 6.09
N LEU A 307 -16.18 7.09 5.23
CA LEU A 307 -15.81 6.97 3.81
C LEU A 307 -16.65 7.87 2.89
N GLY A 308 -17.58 8.68 3.44
CA GLY A 308 -18.43 9.58 2.65
C GLY A 308 -19.76 8.99 2.19
N GLY A 309 -20.19 7.86 2.76
CA GLY A 309 -21.50 7.27 2.47
C GLY A 309 -21.53 6.37 1.24
N ALA A 310 -22.70 5.78 0.98
CA ALA A 310 -22.92 4.95 -0.21
C ALA A 310 -22.61 5.65 -1.56
N PRO A 311 -22.93 6.95 -1.76
CA PRO A 311 -22.58 7.64 -3.02
C PRO A 311 -21.07 7.73 -3.26
N ALA A 312 -20.27 7.91 -2.20
CA ALA A 312 -18.81 7.95 -2.31
C ALA A 312 -18.26 6.58 -2.71
N LEU A 313 -18.76 5.49 -2.12
CA LEU A 313 -18.36 4.13 -2.50
C LEU A 313 -18.73 3.79 -3.96
N GLN A 314 -19.89 4.23 -4.43
CA GLN A 314 -20.27 4.05 -5.84
C GLN A 314 -19.34 4.83 -6.79
N THR A 315 -19.00 6.07 -6.43
CA THR A 315 -18.06 6.90 -7.19
C THR A 315 -16.67 6.26 -7.22
N LEU A 316 -16.22 5.74 -6.07
CA LEU A 316 -14.96 5.02 -5.95
C LEU A 316 -14.95 3.76 -6.84
N ALA A 317 -16.03 3.00 -6.83
CA ALA A 317 -16.14 1.77 -7.61
C ALA A 317 -16.09 2.06 -9.13
N GLN A 318 -16.78 3.11 -9.58
CA GLN A 318 -16.70 3.59 -10.96
C GLN A 318 -15.28 4.04 -11.33
N HIS A 319 -14.62 4.78 -10.44
CA HIS A 319 -13.25 5.25 -10.65
C HIS A 319 -12.25 4.08 -10.79
N LEU A 320 -12.29 3.09 -9.90
CA LEU A 320 -11.42 1.92 -9.96
C LEU A 320 -11.67 1.09 -11.23
N SER A 321 -12.94 0.91 -11.62
CA SER A 321 -13.30 0.24 -12.87
C SER A 321 -12.74 0.99 -14.09
N GLN A 322 -12.90 2.33 -14.13
CA GLN A 322 -12.36 3.15 -15.20
C GLN A 322 -10.84 3.03 -15.30
N ILE A 323 -10.12 3.11 -14.17
CA ILE A 323 -8.66 2.97 -14.15
C ILE A 323 -8.24 1.60 -14.70
N LEU A 324 -8.84 0.51 -14.19
CA LEU A 324 -8.53 -0.86 -14.58
C LEU A 324 -8.68 -1.07 -16.10
N PHE A 325 -9.82 -0.66 -16.67
CA PHE A 325 -10.14 -0.91 -18.07
C PHE A 325 -9.64 0.18 -19.04
N SER A 326 -9.07 1.28 -18.54
CA SER A 326 -8.46 2.31 -19.39
C SER A 326 -7.07 1.93 -19.89
N GLN A 327 -6.39 0.98 -19.25
CA GLN A 327 -5.03 0.58 -19.61
C GLN A 327 -5.05 -0.60 -20.60
N PRO A 328 -4.43 -0.46 -21.79
CA PRO A 328 -4.21 -1.60 -22.66
C PRO A 328 -3.25 -2.57 -21.95
N ASP A 329 -3.54 -3.87 -22.03
CA ASP A 329 -2.72 -4.93 -21.42
C ASP A 329 -2.49 -4.79 -19.90
N PHE A 330 -3.48 -4.33 -19.11
CA PHE A 330 -3.38 -4.21 -17.65
C PHE A 330 -2.88 -5.50 -16.96
N ALA A 331 -3.14 -6.66 -17.57
CA ALA A 331 -2.69 -7.98 -17.12
C ALA A 331 -1.15 -8.15 -17.08
N LYS A 332 -0.37 -7.27 -17.71
CA LYS A 332 1.10 -7.33 -17.72
C LYS A 332 1.76 -6.62 -16.53
N HIS A 333 0.98 -5.91 -15.71
CA HIS A 333 1.48 -5.12 -14.60
C HIS A 333 1.09 -5.74 -13.26
N ASP A 334 1.78 -6.82 -12.86
CA ASP A 334 1.44 -7.61 -11.67
C ASP A 334 1.28 -6.74 -10.40
N ASP A 335 2.23 -5.83 -10.08
CA ASP A 335 2.14 -4.95 -8.90
C ASP A 335 0.87 -4.08 -8.90
N PHE A 336 0.52 -3.53 -10.06
CA PHE A 336 -0.66 -2.68 -10.21
C PHE A 336 -1.93 -3.51 -10.14
N LEU A 337 -1.95 -4.65 -10.82
CA LEU A 337 -3.09 -5.56 -10.85
C LEU A 337 -3.38 -6.11 -9.44
N GLU A 338 -2.34 -6.42 -8.66
CA GLU A 338 -2.49 -6.84 -7.26
C GLU A 338 -3.08 -5.73 -6.40
N ALA A 339 -2.57 -4.50 -6.55
CA ALA A 339 -3.06 -3.37 -5.78
C ALA A 339 -4.52 -3.01 -6.11
N ILE A 340 -4.87 -2.92 -7.40
CA ILE A 340 -6.23 -2.56 -7.83
C ILE A 340 -7.24 -3.67 -7.54
N SER A 341 -6.86 -4.95 -7.71
CA SER A 341 -7.74 -6.07 -7.37
C SER A 341 -7.95 -6.18 -5.87
N SER A 342 -6.94 -5.88 -5.03
CA SER A 342 -7.10 -5.82 -3.57
C SER A 342 -8.09 -4.72 -3.16
N ALA A 343 -7.93 -3.51 -3.72
CA ALA A 343 -8.83 -2.39 -3.46
C ALA A 343 -10.26 -2.67 -3.91
N LEU A 344 -10.43 -3.23 -5.11
CA LEU A 344 -11.74 -3.63 -5.65
C LEU A 344 -12.40 -4.70 -4.79
N ARG A 345 -11.65 -5.72 -4.34
CA ARG A 345 -12.16 -6.77 -3.45
C ARG A 345 -12.69 -6.18 -2.15
N ALA A 346 -11.90 -5.37 -1.47
CA ALA A 346 -12.29 -4.73 -0.21
C ALA A 346 -13.54 -3.84 -0.40
N LEU A 347 -13.57 -3.04 -1.47
CA LEU A 347 -14.70 -2.18 -1.79
C LEU A 347 -15.99 -2.97 -2.06
N LEU A 348 -15.92 -3.99 -2.92
CA LEU A 348 -17.08 -4.81 -3.25
C LEU A 348 -17.59 -5.57 -2.03
N GLN A 349 -16.70 -6.06 -1.16
CA GLN A 349 -17.08 -6.69 0.11
C GLN A 349 -17.87 -5.72 0.98
N THR A 350 -17.34 -4.50 1.18
CA THR A 350 -18.00 -3.47 1.98
C THR A 350 -19.36 -3.09 1.38
N MET A 351 -19.44 -2.90 0.06
CA MET A 351 -20.68 -2.60 -0.64
C MET A 351 -21.71 -3.74 -0.49
N ALA A 352 -21.29 -5.00 -0.68
CA ALA A 352 -22.15 -6.17 -0.56
C ALA A 352 -22.72 -6.31 0.87
N SER A 353 -21.89 -6.14 1.90
CA SER A 353 -22.33 -6.23 3.30
C SER A 353 -23.38 -5.19 3.70
N LYS A 354 -23.52 -4.13 2.89
CA LYS A 354 -24.38 -2.97 3.14
C LYS A 354 -25.47 -2.83 2.07
N ASN A 355 -25.62 -3.84 1.21
CA ASN A 355 -26.58 -3.90 0.11
C ASN A 355 -26.49 -2.69 -0.84
N ILE A 356 -25.28 -2.18 -1.08
CA ILE A 356 -25.03 -1.12 -2.06
C ILE A 356 -24.84 -1.79 -3.42
N PRO A 357 -25.58 -1.37 -4.47
CA PRO A 357 -25.45 -1.96 -5.80
C PRO A 357 -24.03 -1.85 -6.36
N GLN A 358 -23.52 -2.95 -6.93
CA GLN A 358 -22.19 -2.99 -7.56
C GLN A 358 -22.14 -2.17 -8.86
N CYS A 359 -20.95 -1.73 -9.26
CA CYS A 359 -20.77 -0.85 -10.42
C CYS A 359 -20.28 -1.55 -11.71
N MET A 360 -19.84 -2.81 -11.64
CA MET A 360 -19.27 -3.52 -12.79
C MET A 360 -20.33 -4.36 -13.51
N THR A 361 -20.29 -4.38 -14.85
CA THR A 361 -21.12 -5.30 -15.62
C THR A 361 -20.58 -6.73 -15.53
N PRO A 362 -21.42 -7.75 -15.75
CA PRO A 362 -20.96 -9.14 -15.81
C PRO A 362 -19.81 -9.36 -16.80
N GLU A 363 -19.80 -8.67 -17.94
CA GLU A 363 -18.75 -8.78 -18.96
C GLU A 363 -17.42 -8.21 -18.47
N GLN A 364 -17.45 -7.06 -17.80
CA GLN A 364 -16.25 -6.45 -17.20
C GLN A 364 -15.66 -7.35 -16.12
N LEU A 365 -16.52 -7.87 -15.24
CA LEU A 365 -16.13 -8.81 -14.19
C LEU A 365 -15.47 -10.06 -14.77
N MET A 366 -16.09 -10.69 -15.76
CA MET A 366 -15.54 -11.90 -16.39
C MET A 366 -14.24 -11.60 -17.14
N THR A 367 -14.08 -10.41 -17.71
CA THR A 367 -12.83 -9.99 -18.35
C THR A 367 -11.72 -9.87 -17.32
N LEU A 368 -11.94 -9.19 -16.19
CA LEU A 368 -10.99 -9.11 -15.08
C LEU A 368 -10.59 -10.50 -14.59
N CYS A 369 -11.56 -11.40 -14.38
CA CYS A 369 -11.29 -12.74 -13.86
C CYS A 369 -10.46 -13.59 -14.85
N ARG A 370 -10.80 -13.56 -16.15
CA ARG A 370 -10.09 -14.33 -17.18
C ARG A 370 -8.65 -13.85 -17.35
N GLU A 371 -8.41 -12.54 -17.29
CA GLU A 371 -7.06 -12.01 -17.41
C GLU A 371 -6.26 -12.23 -16.11
N GLY A 372 -6.85 -11.94 -14.95
CA GLY A 372 -6.18 -12.02 -13.66
C GLY A 372 -5.84 -13.43 -13.20
N ILE A 373 -6.63 -14.44 -13.56
CA ILE A 373 -6.36 -15.83 -13.15
C ILE A 373 -5.09 -16.42 -13.78
N HIS A 374 -4.58 -15.81 -14.85
CA HIS A 374 -3.31 -16.22 -15.47
C HIS A 374 -2.10 -15.47 -14.89
N SER A 375 -2.31 -14.54 -13.94
CA SER A 375 -1.21 -13.81 -13.30
C SER A 375 -0.28 -14.75 -12.54
N SER A 376 1.01 -14.40 -12.55
CA SER A 376 2.04 -15.10 -11.79
C SER A 376 1.83 -14.92 -10.27
N SER A 377 1.25 -13.80 -9.85
CA SER A 377 0.97 -13.49 -8.44
C SER A 377 -0.20 -14.33 -7.91
N ILE A 378 0.05 -15.06 -6.82
CA ILE A 378 -1.00 -15.76 -6.08
C ILE A 378 -2.02 -14.76 -5.52
N GLY A 379 -1.57 -13.57 -5.07
CA GLY A 379 -2.43 -12.54 -4.51
C GLY A 379 -3.45 -12.03 -5.52
N VAL A 380 -3.03 -11.77 -6.76
CA VAL A 380 -3.95 -11.42 -7.86
C VAL A 380 -5.00 -12.51 -8.08
N ARG A 381 -4.57 -13.77 -8.16
CA ARG A 381 -5.48 -14.90 -8.42
C ARG A 381 -6.49 -15.09 -7.30
N VAL A 382 -6.07 -14.96 -6.04
CA VAL A 382 -6.97 -14.94 -4.88
C VAL A 382 -7.96 -13.79 -5.02
N ASN A 383 -7.48 -12.56 -5.25
CA ASN A 383 -8.35 -11.39 -5.32
C ASN A 383 -9.44 -11.50 -6.39
N VAL A 384 -9.11 -11.96 -7.61
CA VAL A 384 -10.12 -12.07 -8.68
C VAL A 384 -11.17 -13.14 -8.38
N VAL A 385 -10.77 -14.23 -7.73
CA VAL A 385 -11.69 -15.28 -7.29
C VAL A 385 -12.62 -14.77 -6.20
N SER A 386 -12.09 -14.06 -5.18
CA SER A 386 -12.92 -13.46 -4.14
C SER A 386 -13.87 -12.42 -4.72
N ILE A 387 -13.41 -11.54 -5.60
CA ILE A 387 -14.26 -10.55 -6.30
C ILE A 387 -15.44 -11.24 -6.98
N LEU A 388 -15.17 -12.35 -7.67
CA LEU A 388 -16.21 -13.12 -8.34
C LEU A 388 -17.19 -13.78 -7.37
N GLY A 389 -16.70 -14.29 -6.22
CA GLY A 389 -17.53 -14.83 -5.14
C GLY A 389 -18.46 -13.78 -4.53
N ILE A 390 -17.91 -12.61 -4.19
CA ILE A 390 -18.65 -11.48 -3.62
C ILE A 390 -19.74 -11.03 -4.58
N THR A 391 -19.39 -10.74 -5.84
CA THR A 391 -20.37 -10.33 -6.84
C THR A 391 -21.41 -11.42 -7.10
N GLY A 392 -20.99 -12.68 -7.21
CA GLY A 392 -21.92 -13.78 -7.48
C GLY A 392 -22.93 -13.98 -6.34
N SER A 393 -22.53 -13.82 -5.07
CA SER A 393 -23.44 -13.93 -3.92
C SER A 393 -24.46 -12.79 -3.85
N VAL A 394 -24.11 -11.60 -4.36
CA VAL A 394 -25.06 -10.49 -4.54
C VAL A 394 -26.05 -10.83 -5.68
N LEU A 395 -25.53 -11.24 -6.84
CA LEU A 395 -26.36 -11.59 -8.02
C LEU A 395 -27.29 -12.78 -7.78
N ALA A 396 -26.92 -13.71 -6.88
CA ALA A 396 -27.73 -14.86 -6.51
C ALA A 396 -29.12 -14.47 -5.96
N LYS A 397 -29.24 -13.25 -5.41
CA LYS A 397 -30.46 -12.71 -4.81
C LYS A 397 -31.34 -11.95 -5.80
N ASP A 398 -30.83 -11.69 -7.01
CA ASP A 398 -31.51 -10.92 -8.05
C ASP A 398 -32.13 -11.83 -9.12
N ASP A 399 -33.27 -11.39 -9.67
CA ASP A 399 -33.91 -12.08 -10.79
C ASP A 399 -33.12 -11.92 -12.09
N GLY A 400 -33.21 -12.89 -12.99
CA GLY A 400 -32.61 -12.82 -14.33
C GLY A 400 -31.09 -13.01 -14.38
N THR A 401 -30.46 -13.43 -13.27
CA THR A 401 -29.01 -13.63 -13.17
C THR A 401 -28.53 -15.06 -13.47
N LEU A 402 -29.45 -15.97 -13.82
CA LEU A 402 -29.19 -17.40 -13.98
C LEU A 402 -27.98 -17.73 -14.88
N ASP A 403 -27.91 -17.15 -16.08
CA ASP A 403 -26.81 -17.45 -17.01
C ASP A 403 -25.48 -16.84 -16.58
N THR A 404 -25.52 -15.69 -15.89
CA THR A 404 -24.35 -15.10 -15.25
C THR A 404 -23.83 -15.99 -14.13
N LEU A 405 -24.71 -16.49 -13.25
CA LEU A 405 -24.35 -17.40 -12.16
C LEU A 405 -23.79 -18.73 -12.67
N LYS A 406 -24.32 -19.26 -13.78
CA LYS A 406 -23.74 -20.44 -14.45
C LYS A 406 -22.32 -20.17 -14.93
N THR A 407 -22.09 -19.00 -15.53
CA THR A 407 -20.76 -18.60 -16.02
C THR A 407 -19.78 -18.45 -14.86
N ILE A 408 -20.21 -17.80 -13.77
CA ILE A 408 -19.44 -17.65 -12.53
C ILE A 408 -19.10 -19.01 -11.94
N GLY A 409 -20.10 -19.88 -11.74
CA GLY A 409 -19.93 -21.19 -11.14
C GLY A 409 -19.01 -22.10 -11.94
N CYS A 410 -19.13 -22.13 -13.27
CA CYS A 410 -18.22 -22.89 -14.14
C CYS A 410 -16.77 -22.39 -14.00
N PHE A 411 -16.56 -21.08 -13.96
CA PHE A 411 -15.22 -20.49 -13.80
C PHE A 411 -14.63 -20.84 -12.42
N LEU A 412 -15.37 -20.61 -11.33
CA LEU A 412 -14.91 -20.92 -9.98
C LEU A 412 -14.60 -22.41 -9.81
N LEU A 413 -15.44 -23.29 -10.37
CA LEU A 413 -15.22 -24.73 -10.36
C LEU A 413 -13.97 -25.14 -11.15
N GLU A 414 -13.71 -24.49 -12.30
CA GLU A 414 -12.48 -24.69 -13.05
C GLU A 414 -11.25 -24.29 -12.22
N VAL A 415 -11.28 -23.13 -11.56
CA VAL A 415 -10.18 -22.67 -10.70
C VAL A 415 -9.97 -23.61 -9.51
N ALA A 416 -11.04 -23.98 -8.80
CA ALA A 416 -10.98 -24.89 -7.66
C ALA A 416 -10.35 -26.24 -8.04
N THR A 417 -10.62 -26.75 -9.24
CA THR A 417 -10.14 -28.07 -9.67
C THR A 417 -8.77 -28.05 -10.34
N LYS A 418 -8.35 -26.93 -10.94
CA LYS A 418 -7.15 -26.87 -11.78
C LYS A 418 -6.02 -25.96 -11.28
N ASP A 419 -6.28 -24.99 -10.39
CA ASP A 419 -5.21 -24.07 -9.96
C ASP A 419 -4.09 -24.84 -9.20
N PRO A 420 -2.81 -24.57 -9.49
CA PRO A 420 -1.71 -25.21 -8.80
C PRO A 420 -1.65 -24.86 -7.31
N SER A 421 -2.00 -23.62 -6.94
CA SER A 421 -1.94 -23.12 -5.56
C SER A 421 -3.12 -23.62 -4.74
N LEU A 422 -2.83 -24.27 -3.61
CA LEU A 422 -3.87 -24.68 -2.67
C LEU A 422 -4.64 -23.49 -2.08
N VAL A 423 -3.99 -22.33 -1.91
CA VAL A 423 -4.62 -21.10 -1.41
C VAL A 423 -5.69 -20.61 -2.39
N VAL A 424 -5.38 -20.55 -3.68
CA VAL A 424 -6.34 -20.14 -4.73
C VAL A 424 -7.47 -21.16 -4.85
N THR A 425 -7.14 -22.46 -4.77
CA THR A 425 -8.16 -23.53 -4.71
C THR A 425 -9.11 -23.35 -3.52
N GLY A 426 -8.57 -23.03 -2.34
CA GLY A 426 -9.35 -22.79 -1.13
C GLY A 426 -10.30 -21.62 -1.32
N GLU A 427 -9.78 -20.48 -1.75
CA GLU A 427 -10.57 -19.27 -2.04
C GLU A 427 -11.69 -19.55 -3.07
N ALA A 428 -11.40 -20.33 -4.10
CA ALA A 428 -12.40 -20.66 -5.13
C ALA A 428 -13.53 -21.55 -4.60
N LEU A 429 -13.22 -22.44 -3.66
CA LEU A 429 -14.25 -23.23 -2.97
C LEU A 429 -15.07 -22.35 -2.03
N ASP A 430 -14.44 -21.44 -1.30
CA ASP A 430 -15.14 -20.51 -0.40
C ASP A 430 -16.11 -19.62 -1.19
N ALA A 431 -15.63 -19.04 -2.30
CA ALA A 431 -16.45 -18.30 -3.26
C ALA A 431 -17.61 -19.15 -3.83
N LEU A 432 -17.39 -20.43 -4.15
CA LEU A 432 -18.49 -21.31 -4.57
C LEU A 432 -19.53 -21.49 -3.47
N PHE A 433 -19.12 -21.61 -2.22
CA PHE A 433 -20.05 -21.72 -1.10
C PHE A 433 -20.89 -20.46 -0.96
N ASP A 434 -20.27 -19.28 -1.03
CA ASP A 434 -20.97 -18.00 -0.92
C ASP A 434 -21.95 -17.74 -2.07
N VAL A 435 -21.55 -18.02 -3.31
CA VAL A 435 -22.41 -17.78 -4.50
C VAL A 435 -23.62 -18.70 -4.52
N PHE A 436 -23.46 -19.94 -4.06
CA PHE A 436 -24.48 -20.99 -4.17
C PHE A 436 -25.06 -21.42 -2.83
N ALA A 437 -24.91 -20.61 -1.78
CA ALA A 437 -25.49 -20.86 -0.46
C ALA A 437 -26.99 -20.57 -0.42
N ASP A 438 -27.46 -19.58 -1.19
CA ASP A 438 -28.84 -19.10 -1.15
C ASP A 438 -29.24 -18.45 -2.49
N GLY A 439 -30.54 -18.46 -2.81
CA GLY A 439 -31.11 -17.83 -4.01
C GLY A 439 -31.62 -18.83 -5.06
N GLU A 440 -32.85 -18.62 -5.56
CA GLU A 440 -33.50 -19.52 -6.53
C GLU A 440 -32.71 -19.62 -7.86
N ALA A 441 -32.15 -18.51 -8.32
CA ALA A 441 -31.33 -18.48 -9.53
C ALA A 441 -30.03 -19.27 -9.34
N ALA A 442 -29.39 -19.15 -8.16
CA ALA A 442 -28.17 -19.89 -7.82
C ALA A 442 -28.44 -21.39 -7.71
N GLU A 443 -29.51 -21.81 -7.04
CA GLU A 443 -29.90 -23.21 -6.95
C GLU A 443 -30.15 -23.83 -8.34
N LYS A 444 -30.92 -23.16 -9.21
CA LYS A 444 -31.13 -23.60 -10.60
C LYS A 444 -29.83 -23.67 -11.39
N ALA A 445 -28.94 -22.68 -11.24
CA ALA A 445 -27.64 -22.67 -11.88
C ALA A 445 -26.78 -23.87 -11.42
N SER A 446 -26.75 -24.14 -10.11
CA SER A 446 -25.94 -25.22 -9.51
C SER A 446 -26.28 -26.61 -10.09
N VAL A 447 -27.58 -26.88 -10.29
CA VAL A 447 -28.06 -28.12 -10.93
C VAL A 447 -27.67 -28.16 -12.41
N GLN A 448 -27.85 -27.05 -13.15
CA GLN A 448 -27.53 -27.01 -14.59
C GLN A 448 -26.04 -27.17 -14.89
N ILE A 449 -25.16 -26.67 -14.02
CA ILE A 449 -23.70 -26.83 -14.15
C ILE A 449 -23.19 -28.15 -13.54
N LYS A 450 -24.07 -28.97 -12.96
CA LYS A 450 -23.73 -30.24 -12.30
C LYS A 450 -22.73 -30.06 -11.14
N LEU A 451 -22.91 -29.00 -10.35
CA LEU A 451 -21.99 -28.62 -9.28
C LEU A 451 -21.79 -29.75 -8.26
N LEU A 452 -22.88 -30.41 -7.83
CA LEU A 452 -22.82 -31.50 -6.86
C LEU A 452 -21.91 -32.65 -7.32
N ALA A 453 -22.06 -33.08 -8.57
CA ALA A 453 -21.28 -34.19 -9.13
C ALA A 453 -19.78 -33.86 -9.13
N ALA A 454 -19.44 -32.65 -9.58
CA ALA A 454 -18.06 -32.19 -9.62
C ALA A 454 -17.43 -32.05 -8.22
N LEU A 455 -18.16 -31.51 -7.24
CA LEU A 455 -17.66 -31.38 -5.87
C LEU A 455 -17.45 -32.74 -5.18
N LYS A 456 -18.32 -33.74 -5.44
CA LYS A 456 -18.14 -35.10 -4.93
C LYS A 456 -16.88 -35.77 -5.47
N GLU A 457 -16.61 -35.60 -6.76
CA GLU A 457 -15.39 -36.11 -7.41
C GLU A 457 -14.14 -35.39 -6.89
N PHE A 458 -14.23 -34.08 -6.69
CA PHE A 458 -13.11 -33.27 -6.26
C PHE A 458 -12.75 -33.40 -4.77
N GLN A 459 -13.73 -33.60 -3.89
CA GLN A 459 -13.52 -33.67 -2.44
C GLN A 459 -12.35 -34.60 -2.00
N PRO A 460 -12.21 -35.86 -2.47
CA PRO A 460 -11.08 -36.70 -2.10
C PRO A 460 -9.74 -36.16 -2.61
N VAL A 461 -9.72 -35.53 -3.79
CA VAL A 461 -8.52 -34.91 -4.39
C VAL A 461 -8.04 -33.75 -3.52
N PHE A 462 -8.95 -32.86 -3.13
CA PHE A 462 -8.64 -31.71 -2.26
C PHE A 462 -8.08 -32.14 -0.91
N LYS A 463 -8.70 -33.13 -0.25
CA LYS A 463 -8.20 -33.69 1.02
C LYS A 463 -6.78 -34.26 0.88
N MET A 464 -6.50 -34.93 -0.22
CA MET A 464 -5.17 -35.47 -0.50
C MET A 464 -4.14 -34.37 -0.72
N LYS A 465 -4.52 -33.29 -1.45
CA LYS A 465 -3.66 -32.13 -1.73
C LYS A 465 -3.25 -31.41 -0.45
N ILE A 466 -4.21 -31.08 0.44
CA ILE A 466 -3.92 -30.49 1.77
C ILE A 466 -2.92 -31.35 2.56
N ARG A 467 -3.16 -32.66 2.65
CA ARG A 467 -2.29 -33.58 3.41
C ARG A 467 -0.87 -33.65 2.83
N LYS A 468 -0.73 -33.58 1.51
CA LYS A 468 0.56 -33.69 0.82
C LYS A 468 1.41 -32.42 0.96
N GLU A 469 0.79 -31.24 0.86
CA GLU A 469 1.53 -29.98 0.91
C GLU A 469 1.97 -29.61 2.34
N GLY A 470 1.18 -30.00 3.35
CA GLY A 470 1.47 -29.75 4.77
C GLY A 470 1.19 -28.30 5.18
N ARG A 471 1.06 -28.03 6.49
CA ARG A 471 0.63 -26.72 7.00
C ARG A 471 1.74 -25.66 7.02
N GLY A 472 3.01 -26.07 7.13
CA GLY A 472 4.14 -25.15 7.40
C GLY A 472 4.53 -24.18 6.27
N LYS A 473 3.80 -24.14 5.15
CA LYS A 473 4.05 -23.23 4.02
C LYS A 473 3.07 -22.06 3.92
N TYR A 474 2.04 -22.05 4.77
CA TYR A 474 0.93 -21.10 4.68
C TYR A 474 0.94 -20.14 5.88
N SER A 475 0.48 -18.91 5.65
CA SER A 475 0.25 -17.96 6.75
C SER A 475 -0.94 -18.40 7.62
N PRO A 476 -1.08 -17.87 8.85
CA PRO A 476 -2.25 -18.11 9.69
C PRO A 476 -3.58 -17.84 8.97
N ASP A 477 -3.68 -16.72 8.27
CA ASP A 477 -4.89 -16.36 7.50
C ASP A 477 -5.22 -17.38 6.41
N GLN A 478 -4.20 -17.83 5.68
CA GLN A 478 -4.37 -18.85 4.64
C GLN A 478 -4.80 -20.19 5.24
N LEU A 479 -4.26 -20.57 6.39
CA LEU A 479 -4.67 -21.79 7.09
C LEU A 479 -6.12 -21.69 7.56
N CYS A 480 -6.54 -20.54 8.08
CA CYS A 480 -7.93 -20.29 8.48
C CYS A 480 -8.90 -20.56 7.32
N VAL A 481 -8.66 -19.98 6.14
CA VAL A 481 -9.48 -20.23 4.94
C VAL A 481 -9.48 -21.72 4.56
N LEU A 482 -8.32 -22.37 4.54
CA LEU A 482 -8.22 -23.78 4.14
C LEU A 482 -8.96 -24.73 5.10
N ASP A 483 -8.88 -24.46 6.41
CA ASP A 483 -9.55 -25.26 7.43
C ASP A 483 -11.07 -25.04 7.39
N ASN A 484 -11.52 -23.79 7.20
CA ASN A 484 -12.93 -23.46 6.98
C ASN A 484 -13.50 -24.17 5.75
N VAL A 485 -12.81 -24.08 4.61
CA VAL A 485 -13.23 -24.71 3.36
C VAL A 485 -13.30 -26.22 3.48
N LYS A 486 -12.33 -26.85 4.16
CA LYS A 486 -12.31 -28.30 4.41
C LYS A 486 -13.51 -28.77 5.22
N MET A 487 -13.93 -27.98 6.22
CA MET A 487 -15.13 -28.27 7.01
C MET A 487 -16.41 -28.03 6.20
N ASN A 488 -16.48 -26.88 5.52
CA ASN A 488 -17.66 -26.42 4.80
C ASN A 488 -17.96 -27.26 3.55
N LEU A 489 -16.93 -27.78 2.86
CA LEU A 489 -17.13 -28.60 1.66
C LEU A 489 -18.03 -29.82 1.90
N ARG A 490 -17.90 -30.48 3.07
CA ARG A 490 -18.78 -31.62 3.40
C ARG A 490 -20.22 -31.18 3.60
N ARG A 491 -20.42 -30.08 4.33
CA ARG A 491 -21.74 -29.52 4.64
C ARG A 491 -22.42 -29.03 3.35
N PHE A 492 -21.67 -28.35 2.49
CA PHE A 492 -22.15 -27.81 1.24
C PHE A 492 -22.58 -28.91 0.25
N ILE A 493 -21.85 -30.03 0.17
CA ILE A 493 -22.27 -31.20 -0.63
C ILE A 493 -23.62 -31.75 -0.14
N ALA A 494 -23.82 -31.87 1.18
CA ALA A 494 -25.09 -32.34 1.73
C ALA A 494 -26.25 -31.36 1.47
N TYR A 495 -25.98 -30.06 1.50
CA TYR A 495 -26.94 -29.03 1.09
C TYR A 495 -27.31 -29.19 -0.39
N GLN A 496 -26.33 -29.31 -1.27
CA GLN A 496 -26.55 -29.47 -2.71
C GLN A 496 -27.32 -30.77 -3.06
N GLU A 497 -27.13 -31.86 -2.33
CA GLU A 497 -27.97 -33.07 -2.46
C GLU A 497 -29.45 -32.80 -2.18
N THR A 498 -29.75 -31.89 -1.26
CA THR A 498 -31.11 -31.50 -0.91
C THR A 498 -31.72 -30.61 -1.98
N VAL A 499 -30.94 -29.65 -2.49
CA VAL A 499 -31.32 -28.76 -3.60
C VAL A 499 -31.65 -29.56 -4.86
N GLU A 500 -30.76 -30.46 -5.28
CA GLU A 500 -30.95 -31.25 -6.49
C GLU A 500 -32.19 -32.14 -6.36
N LYS A 501 -32.36 -32.86 -5.25
CA LYS A 501 -33.58 -33.64 -4.98
C LYS A 501 -34.84 -32.79 -5.09
N ARG A 502 -34.85 -31.58 -4.53
CA ARG A 502 -36.03 -30.69 -4.56
C ARG A 502 -36.36 -30.20 -5.96
N LEU A 503 -35.36 -29.96 -6.81
CA LEU A 503 -35.55 -29.40 -8.15
C LEU A 503 -35.72 -30.46 -9.25
N THR A 504 -35.32 -31.70 -8.99
CA THR A 504 -35.46 -32.82 -9.95
C THR A 504 -36.61 -33.77 -9.61
N SER A 505 -37.21 -33.65 -8.42
CA SER A 505 -38.46 -34.36 -8.06
C SER A 505 -39.66 -33.53 -8.50
#